data_AF-G8TAE0-F1
#
_entry.id   AF-G8TAE0-F1
#
_cell.length_a   1.000
_cell.length_b   1.000
_cell.length_c   1.000
_cell.angle_alpha   90.00
_cell.angle_beta   90.00
_cell.angle_gamma   90.00
#
_symmetry.space_group_name_H-M   'P 1'
#
loop_
_entity.id
_entity.type
_entity.pdbx_description
1 polymer ?
#
loop_
_entity_poly.entity_id
_entity_poly.type
_entity_poly.pdbx_seq_one_letter_code
_entity_poly.pdbx_strand_id
1 'polypeptide(L)'
;MTAPITRVRLQELPCFSTIPKATKAFFKQWHIYTIDITRILSLPYAEARQEMSSLRSLYGKSKKEAITVDEFCAHTGISKKIVRMHLIERLLEGELKKQVGKANRQRAEGSR
;
A
#
# COMPACT_ATOMS: atom_id res chain seq x y z
N MET A 1 15.92 17.98 42.91
CA MET A 1 14.54 17.87 42.36
C MET A 1 14.62 17.17 41.01
N THR A 2 14.40 15.85 40.99
CA THR A 2 14.54 15.01 39.79
C THR A 2 13.15 14.59 39.31
N ALA A 3 12.78 14.99 38.09
CA ALA A 3 11.52 14.60 37.46
C ALA A 3 11.47 13.09 37.23
N PRO A 4 10.33 12.42 37.46
CA PRO A 4 10.22 10.99 37.21
C PRO A 4 10.20 10.71 35.70
N ILE A 5 11.09 9.82 35.27
CA ILE A 5 11.10 9.25 33.91
C ILE A 5 9.83 8.41 33.76
N THR A 6 8.84 8.95 33.06
CA THR A 6 7.68 8.19 32.59
C THR A 6 8.14 7.21 31.52
N ARG A 7 8.52 6.00 31.95
CA ARG A 7 8.58 4.85 31.03
C ARG A 7 7.18 4.63 30.49
N VAL A 8 6.94 5.05 29.26
CA VAL A 8 5.74 4.69 28.50
C VAL A 8 5.76 3.16 28.41
N ARG A 9 5.00 2.50 29.28
CA ARG A 9 4.72 1.07 29.14
C ARG A 9 4.05 0.90 27.78
N LEU A 10 4.53 -0.07 27.00
CA LEU A 10 3.81 -0.58 25.82
C LEU A 10 2.46 -1.15 26.29
N GLN A 11 1.50 -0.28 26.61
CA GLN A 11 0.11 -0.66 26.71
C GLN A 11 -0.39 -0.76 25.26
N GLU A 12 -0.47 -2.02 24.82
CA GLU A 12 -1.47 -2.47 23.87
C GLU A 12 -1.47 -1.71 22.54
N LEU A 13 -0.47 -1.96 21.69
CA LEU A 13 -0.78 -1.96 20.27
C LEU A 13 -1.78 -3.11 20.07
N PRO A 14 -3.03 -2.84 19.67
CA PRO A 14 -3.99 -3.90 19.44
C PRO A 14 -3.37 -4.85 18.43
N CYS A 15 -3.25 -6.12 18.83
CA CYS A 15 -2.93 -7.17 17.90
C CYS A 15 -3.92 -7.04 16.73
N PHE A 16 -3.39 -6.75 15.53
CA PHE A 16 -4.14 -6.40 14.32
C PHE A 16 -5.20 -7.46 13.91
N SER A 17 -5.25 -8.59 14.61
CA SER A 17 -6.20 -9.70 14.46
C SER A 17 -7.66 -9.34 14.79
N THR A 18 -7.94 -8.33 15.62
CA THR A 18 -9.31 -8.06 16.12
C THR A 18 -9.71 -6.60 16.01
N ILE A 19 -9.37 -5.94 14.89
CA ILE A 19 -9.95 -4.62 14.58
C ILE A 19 -11.44 -4.81 14.22
N PRO A 20 -12.39 -4.21 14.96
CA PRO A 20 -13.81 -4.25 14.61
C PRO A 20 -14.04 -3.79 13.16
N LYS A 21 -14.94 -4.44 12.41
CA LYS A 21 -15.20 -4.08 10.99
C LYS A 21 -15.48 -2.58 10.78
N ALA A 22 -16.09 -1.93 11.79
CA ALA A 22 -16.37 -0.50 11.79
C ALA A 22 -15.11 0.39 11.77
N THR A 23 -14.02 -0.05 12.42
CA THR A 23 -12.76 0.73 12.47
C THR A 23 -11.78 0.36 11.35
N LYS A 24 -12.08 -0.67 10.55
CA LYS A 24 -11.25 -1.15 9.44
C LYS A 24 -10.99 -0.08 8.37
N ALA A 25 -11.90 0.89 8.22
CA ALA A 25 -11.73 2.03 7.33
C ALA A 25 -10.58 2.96 7.76
N PHE A 26 -10.31 3.08 9.07
CA PHE A 26 -9.28 3.97 9.61
C PHE A 26 -7.88 3.33 9.58
N PHE A 27 -7.79 2.00 9.51
CA PHE A 27 -6.54 1.24 9.48
C PHE A 27 -6.33 0.53 8.15
N LYS A 28 -6.57 1.21 7.02
CA LYS A 28 -6.23 0.63 5.72
C LYS A 28 -4.70 0.56 5.60
N GLN A 29 -4.15 -0.63 5.83
CA GLN A 29 -2.74 -0.89 5.59
C GLN A 29 -2.51 -0.86 4.08
N TRP A 30 -1.67 0.08 3.65
CA TRP A 30 -1.30 0.23 2.25
C TRP A 30 -0.11 -0.66 1.94
N HIS A 31 -0.25 -1.44 0.88
CA HIS A 31 0.78 -2.36 0.41
C HIS A 31 1.36 -1.88 -0.91
N ILE A 32 2.65 -2.12 -1.07
CA ILE A 32 3.39 -1.85 -2.29
C ILE A 32 3.42 -3.11 -3.14
N TYR A 33 3.01 -2.96 -4.39
CA TYR A 33 3.13 -3.99 -5.42
C TYR A 33 4.18 -3.58 -6.44
N THR A 34 4.65 -4.53 -7.26
CA THR A 34 5.66 -4.24 -8.30
C THR A 34 5.21 -3.12 -9.25
N ILE A 35 3.93 -3.05 -9.60
CA ILE A 35 3.37 -1.99 -10.45
C ILE A 35 3.44 -0.60 -9.78
N ASP A 36 3.49 -0.55 -8.46
CA ASP A 36 3.66 0.71 -7.74
C ASP A 36 5.12 1.16 -7.84
N ILE A 37 6.06 0.23 -7.69
CA ILE A 37 7.49 0.51 -7.84
C ILE A 37 7.80 1.05 -9.24
N THR A 38 7.24 0.46 -10.30
CA THR A 38 7.42 0.97 -11.67
C THR A 38 6.99 2.43 -11.81
N ARG A 39 5.89 2.83 -11.15
CA ARG A 39 5.37 4.19 -11.25
C ARG A 39 6.14 5.17 -10.37
N ILE A 40 6.40 4.78 -9.12
CA ILE A 40 7.04 5.65 -8.12
C ILE A 40 8.51 5.90 -8.49
N LEU A 41 9.23 4.87 -8.94
CA LEU A 41 10.64 4.97 -9.30
C LEU A 41 10.87 5.20 -10.81
N SER A 42 9.80 5.25 -11.62
CA SER A 42 9.89 5.34 -13.08
C SER A 42 10.79 4.26 -13.71
N LEU A 43 10.71 3.04 -13.18
CA LEU A 43 11.51 1.90 -13.63
C LEU A 43 10.73 0.98 -14.57
N PRO A 44 11.41 0.30 -15.51
CA PRO A 44 10.86 -0.84 -16.23
C PRO A 44 10.37 -1.93 -15.26
N TYR A 45 9.36 -2.70 -15.69
CA TYR A 45 8.75 -3.74 -14.84
C TYR A 45 9.74 -4.84 -14.40
N ALA A 46 10.74 -5.14 -15.24
CA ALA A 46 11.79 -6.10 -14.92
C ALA A 46 12.65 -5.63 -13.74
N GLU A 47 13.10 -4.37 -13.77
CA GLU A 47 13.88 -3.74 -12.70
C GLU A 47 13.05 -3.58 -11.43
N ALA A 48 11.78 -3.15 -11.56
CA ALA A 48 10.87 -3.07 -10.42
C ALA A 48 10.63 -4.44 -9.74
N ARG A 49 10.70 -5.56 -10.48
CA ARG A 49 10.67 -6.91 -9.88
C ARG A 49 11.94 -7.20 -9.09
N GLN A 50 13.10 -6.80 -9.58
CA GLN A 50 14.36 -6.95 -8.87
C GLN A 50 14.33 -6.14 -7.57
N GLU A 51 13.90 -4.87 -7.64
CA GLU A 51 13.70 -4.01 -6.47
C GLU A 51 12.75 -4.62 -5.43
N MET A 52 11.60 -5.14 -5.88
CA MET A 52 10.68 -5.86 -4.98
C MET A 52 11.32 -7.09 -4.34
N SER A 53 12.19 -7.79 -5.06
CA SER A 53 12.93 -8.94 -4.53
C SER A 53 13.97 -8.50 -3.50
N SER A 54 14.69 -7.42 -3.77
CA SER A 54 15.67 -6.81 -2.85
C SER A 54 15.00 -6.35 -1.56
N LEU A 55 13.87 -5.63 -1.66
CA LEU A 55 13.04 -5.24 -0.52
C LEU A 55 12.63 -6.44 0.34
N ARG A 56 12.12 -7.50 -0.30
CA ARG A 56 11.74 -8.72 0.41
C ARG A 56 12.91 -9.38 1.11
N SER A 57 14.05 -9.48 0.43
CA SER A 57 15.27 -10.04 1.02
C SER A 57 15.73 -9.24 2.23
N LEU A 58 15.71 -7.91 2.14
CA LEU A 58 16.13 -7.01 3.22
C LEU A 58 15.28 -7.18 4.49
N TYR A 59 13.96 -7.31 4.32
CA TYR A 59 13.02 -7.47 5.42
C TYR A 59 12.73 -8.93 5.79
N GLY A 60 13.44 -9.91 5.20
CA GLY A 60 13.24 -11.33 5.47
C GLY A 60 11.84 -11.85 5.08
N LYS A 61 11.19 -11.22 4.10
CA LYS A 61 9.81 -11.52 3.69
C LYS A 61 9.75 -12.50 2.53
N SER A 62 8.82 -13.45 2.63
CA SER A 62 8.46 -14.36 1.56
C SER A 62 7.69 -13.66 0.43
N LYS A 63 7.54 -14.33 -0.72
CA LYS A 63 6.78 -13.80 -1.86
C LYS A 63 5.29 -13.54 -1.55
N LYS A 64 4.72 -14.23 -0.56
CA LYS A 64 3.32 -14.09 -0.15
C LYS A 64 3.09 -12.92 0.79
N GLU A 65 4.15 -12.45 1.44
CA GLU A 65 4.08 -11.33 2.38
C GLU A 65 4.10 -10.00 1.63
N ALA A 66 3.30 -9.08 2.15
CA ALA A 66 3.17 -7.75 1.60
C ALA A 66 4.28 -6.83 2.11
N ILE A 67 4.78 -5.97 1.23
CA ILE A 67 5.65 -4.85 1.60
C ILE A 67 4.76 -3.67 1.98
N THR A 68 5.04 -3.07 3.14
CA THR A 68 4.30 -1.90 3.61
C THR A 68 4.87 -0.62 3.01
N VAL A 69 4.09 0.45 3.02
CA VAL A 69 4.59 1.79 2.65
C VAL A 69 5.80 2.19 3.49
N ASP A 70 5.80 1.86 4.77
CA ASP A 70 6.86 2.28 5.70
C ASP A 70 8.19 1.59 5.38
N GLU A 71 8.16 0.30 5.08
CA GLU A 71 9.32 -0.47 4.63
C GLU A 71 9.87 0.06 3.31
N PHE A 72 8.99 0.34 2.34
CA PHE A 72 9.38 0.88 1.06
C PHE A 72 10.00 2.28 1.18
N CYS A 73 9.42 3.15 2.01
CA CYS A 73 9.96 4.49 2.25
C CYS A 73 11.29 4.45 2.99
N ALA A 74 11.44 3.53 3.97
CA ALA A 74 12.70 3.35 4.68
C ALA A 74 13.82 2.86 3.75
N HIS A 75 13.49 2.02 2.77
CA HIS A 75 14.45 1.54 1.77
C HIS A 75 14.84 2.59 0.72
N THR A 76 13.85 3.31 0.18
CA THR A 76 14.05 4.22 -0.97
C THR A 76 14.31 5.68 -0.57
N GLY A 77 14.04 6.05 0.68
CA GLY A 77 14.08 7.44 1.15
C GLY A 77 12.93 8.31 0.64
N ILE A 78 11.99 7.77 -0.15
CA ILE A 78 10.86 8.52 -0.69
C ILE A 78 9.86 8.81 0.44
N SER A 79 9.32 10.03 0.44
CA SER A 79 8.34 10.42 1.46
C SER A 79 7.06 9.57 1.37
N LYS A 80 6.51 9.20 2.54
CA LYS A 80 5.23 8.48 2.64
C LYS A 80 4.09 9.21 1.91
N LYS A 81 4.13 10.54 1.85
CA LYS A 81 3.13 11.37 1.16
C LYS A 81 3.14 11.09 -0.34
N ILE A 82 4.31 11.08 -0.97
CA ILE A 82 4.47 10.81 -2.42
C ILE A 82 4.03 9.38 -2.74
N VAL A 83 4.49 8.40 -1.95
CA VAL A 83 4.12 7.00 -2.15
C VAL A 83 2.60 6.82 -2.06
N ARG A 84 1.95 7.39 -1.03
CA ARG A 84 0.49 7.30 -0.88
C ARG A 84 -0.27 7.95 -2.03
N MET A 85 0.24 9.06 -2.57
CA MET A 85 -0.37 9.73 -3.72
C MET A 85 -0.44 8.80 -4.93
N HIS A 86 0.67 8.14 -5.30
CA HIS A 86 0.69 7.18 -6.40
C HIS A 86 -0.22 5.97 -6.17
N LEU A 87 -0.31 5.49 -4.92
CA LEU A 87 -1.21 4.40 -4.58
C LEU A 87 -2.68 4.79 -4.74
N ILE A 88 -3.05 6.01 -4.34
CA ILE A 88 -4.41 6.55 -4.51
C ILE A 88 -4.72 6.73 -5.99
N GLU A 89 -3.81 7.33 -6.76
CA GLU A 89 -3.94 7.53 -8.20
C GLU A 89 -4.27 6.21 -8.92
N ARG A 90 -3.51 5.15 -8.63
CA ARG A 90 -3.77 3.81 -9.19
C ARG A 90 -5.16 3.28 -8.82
N LEU A 91 -5.60 3.47 -7.58
CA LEU A 91 -6.94 3.05 -7.15
C LEU A 91 -8.03 3.81 -7.92
N LEU A 92 -7.86 5.13 -8.08
CA LEU A 92 -8.80 5.96 -8.83
C LEU A 92 -8.86 5.55 -10.30
N GLU A 93 -7.72 5.31 -10.95
CA GLU A 93 -7.67 4.77 -12.32
C GLU A 93 -8.41 3.43 -12.43
N GLY A 94 -8.23 2.55 -11.44
CA GLY A 94 -8.89 1.25 -11.40
C GLY A 94 -10.40 1.37 -11.31
N GLU A 95 -10.90 2.28 -10.46
CA GLU A 95 -12.33 2.55 -10.34
C GLU A 95 -12.92 3.20 -11.61
N LEU A 96 -12.19 4.14 -12.21
CA LEU A 96 -12.62 4.78 -13.46
C LEU A 96 -12.73 3.75 -14.60
N LYS A 97 -11.74 2.87 -14.77
CA LYS A 97 -11.77 1.78 -15.77
C LYS A 97 -12.95 0.84 -15.56
N LYS A 98 -13.30 0.52 -14.31
CA LYS A 98 -14.49 -0.30 -13.99
C LYS A 98 -15.78 0.40 -14.39
N GLN A 99 -15.90 1.71 -14.12
CA GLN A 99 -17.11 2.47 -14.48
C GLN A 99 -17.30 2.55 -16.00
N VAL A 100 -16.24 2.85 -16.74
CA VAL A 100 -16.27 2.86 -18.22
C VAL A 100 -16.63 1.47 -18.76
N GLY A 101 -16.04 0.40 -18.21
CA GLY A 101 -16.37 -0.96 -18.60
C GLY A 101 -17.84 -1.33 -18.38
N LYS A 102 -18.44 -0.86 -17.28
CA LYS A 102 -19.88 -1.06 -17.00
C LYS A 102 -20.77 -0.28 -17.97
N ALA A 103 -20.44 0.99 -18.23
CA ALA A 103 -21.18 1.84 -19.15
C ALA A 103 -21.20 1.27 -20.58
N ASN A 104 -20.07 0.73 -21.05
CA ASN A 104 -19.99 0.10 -22.37
C ASN A 104 -20.83 -1.18 -22.49
N ARG A 105 -20.91 -1.99 -21.43
CA ARG A 105 -21.77 -3.19 -21.40
C ARG A 105 -23.26 -2.83 -21.46
N GLN A 106 -23.69 -1.82 -20.69
CA GLN A 106 -25.07 -1.35 -20.70
C GLN A 106 -25.50 -0.78 -22.06
N ARG A 107 -24.60 -0.09 -22.78
CA ARG A 107 -24.86 0.39 -24.16
C ARG A 107 -24.96 -0.76 -25.17
N ALA A 108 -24.17 -1.81 -25.01
CA ALA A 108 -24.22 -2.99 -25.88
C ALA A 108 -25.51 -3.81 -25.68
N GLU A 109 -26.06 -3.81 -24.45
CA GLU A 109 -27.31 -4.50 -24.12
C GLU A 109 -28.56 -3.72 -24.54
N GLY A 110 -28.53 -2.39 -24.56
CA GLY A 110 -29.64 -1.54 -25.01
C GLY A 110 -29.75 -1.29 -26.52
N SER A 111 -28.90 -1.94 -27.33
CA SER A 111 -28.93 -1.85 -28.81
C SER A 111 -29.51 -3.11 -29.48
N ARG A 112 -30.24 -3.94 -28.72
CA ARG A 112 -31.01 -5.10 -29.20
C ARG A 112 -32.50 -4.87 -28.96
#